data_AF-A0A428KSY1-F1
#
_entry.id   AF-A0A428KSY1-F1
#
_cell.length_a   1.000
_cell.length_b   1.000
_cell.length_c   1.000
_cell.angle_alpha   90.00
_cell.angle_beta   90.00
_cell.angle_gamma   90.00
#
_symmetry.space_group_name_H-M   'P 1'
#
loop_
_entity.id
_entity.type
_entity.pdbx_description
1 polymer ?
#
loop_
_entity_poly.entity_id
_entity_poly.type
_entity_poly.pdbx_seq_one_letter_code
_entity_poly.pdbx_strand_id
1 'polypeptide(L)' 'MKNTLEYTVCCRLTLAQLECGQVVGTLQRRQQVRTTTTELSEVFADLYEQFRSPQLLGLQITSISSQPVPELADYPELLQ' A
#
# COMPACT_ATOMS: atom_id res chain seq x y z
N MET A 1 -17.82 16.74 8.40
CA MET A 1 -17.38 15.44 8.94
C MET A 1 -16.69 14.71 7.80
N LYS A 2 -15.35 14.64 7.79
CA LYS A 2 -14.60 13.88 6.79
C LYS A 2 -14.10 12.63 7.50
N ASN A 3 -14.79 11.51 7.31
CA ASN A 3 -14.28 10.23 7.77
C ASN A 3 -13.04 9.91 6.93
N THR A 4 -11.85 9.99 7.53
CA THR A 4 -10.62 9.57 6.88
C THR A 4 -10.67 8.04 6.78
N LEU A 5 -10.71 7.52 5.55
CA LEU A 5 -10.67 6.09 5.28
C LEU A 5 -9.22 5.63 5.27
N GLU A 6 -8.95 4.48 5.88
CA GLU A 6 -7.69 3.75 5.67
C GLU A 6 -8.01 2.51 4.83
N TYR A 7 -7.20 2.26 3.82
CA TYR A 7 -7.27 1.03 3.05
C TYR A 7 -6.10 0.13 3.39
N THR A 8 -6.41 -1.11 3.74
CA THR A 8 -5.45 -2.21 3.76
C THR A 8 -5.52 -2.93 2.42
N VAL A 9 -4.38 -3.04 1.74
CA VAL A 9 -4.25 -3.65 0.43
C VAL A 9 -3.29 -4.83 0.49
N CYS A 10 -3.75 -6.00 0.08
CA CYS A 10 -2.87 -7.13 -0.18
C CYS A 10 -2.54 -7.16 -1.66
N CYS A 11 -1.26 -7.26 -1.99
CA CYS A 11 -0.78 -7.32 -3.35
C CYS A 11 0.28 -8.40 -3.52
N ARG A 12 0.44 -8.84 -4.77
CA ARG A 12 1.54 -9.68 -5.24
C ARG A 12 2.39 -8.87 -6.18
N LEU A 13 3.66 -8.71 -5.81
CA LEU A 13 4.69 -8.12 -6.64
C LEU A 13 5.39 -9.22 -7.42
N THR A 14 5.64 -8.98 -8.70
CA THR A 14 6.56 -9.77 -9.51
C THR A 14 7.78 -8.91 -9.80
N LEU A 15 8.93 -9.34 -9.32
CA LEU A 15 10.19 -8.63 -9.42
C LEU A 15 11.16 -9.38 -10.33
N ALA A 16 11.89 -8.68 -11.16
CA ALA A 16 13.02 -9.19 -11.91
C ALA A 16 14.17 -9.52 -10.95
N GLN A 17 14.76 -10.70 -11.10
CA GLN A 17 16.07 -11.01 -10.55
C GLN A 17 17.11 -10.65 -11.61
N LEU A 18 18.08 -9.83 -11.23
CA LEU A 18 19.07 -9.28 -12.14
C LEU A 18 20.45 -9.87 -11.85
N GLU A 19 21.15 -10.28 -12.91
CA GLU A 19 22.59 -10.56 -12.90
C GLU A 19 23.24 -9.80 -14.05
N CYS A 20 24.28 -9.02 -13.75
CA CYS A 20 24.97 -8.18 -14.75
C CYS A 20 24.00 -7.31 -15.60
N GLY A 21 22.92 -6.82 -15.00
CA GLY A 21 21.90 -6.00 -15.67
C GLY A 21 20.91 -6.78 -16.55
N GLN A 22 21.05 -8.10 -16.65
CA GLN A 22 20.14 -8.98 -17.38
C GLN A 22 19.11 -9.60 -16.44
N VAL A 23 17.89 -9.77 -16.92
CA VAL A 23 16.84 -10.50 -16.18
C VAL A 23 17.14 -11.99 -16.28
N VAL A 24 17.51 -12.61 -15.16
CA VAL A 24 17.79 -14.06 -15.07
C VAL A 24 16.64 -14.86 -14.47
N GLY A 25 15.66 -14.18 -13.87
CA GLY A 25 14.54 -14.83 -13.23
C GLY A 25 13.51 -13.85 -12.70
N THR A 26 12.51 -14.40 -12.01
CA THR A 26 11.46 -13.61 -11.37
C THR A 26 11.22 -14.09 -9.95
N LEU A 27 11.07 -13.15 -9.03
CA LEU A 27 10.65 -13.40 -7.65
C LEU A 27 9.23 -12.88 -7.46
N GLN A 28 8.35 -13.71 -6.92
CA GLN A 28 7.03 -13.27 -6.47
C GLN A 28 7.04 -13.00 -4.96
N ARG A 29 6.55 -11.83 -4.56
CA ARG A 29 6.45 -11.44 -3.15
C ARG A 29 5.03 -10.99 -2.84
N ARG A 30 4.43 -11.54 -1.79
CA ARG A 30 3.18 -11.02 -1.22
C ARG A 30 3.51 -9.87 -0.26
N GLN A 31 2.75 -8.80 -0.34
CA GLN A 31 2.86 -7.64 0.52
C GLN A 31 1.48 -7.21 0.98
N GLN A 32 1.43 -6.69 2.20
CA GLN A 32 0.28 -6.01 2.74
C GLN A 32 0.67 -4.57 3.05
N VAL A 33 -0.07 -3.62 2.49
CA VAL A 33 0.18 -2.18 2.59
C VAL A 33 -1.02 -1.52 3.24
N ARG A 34 -0.78 -0.52 4.07
CA ARG A 34 -1.82 0.41 4.52
C ARG A 34 -1.62 1.74 3.82
N THR A 35 -2.69 2.30 3.28
CA THR A 35 -2.72 3.66 2.76
C THR A 35 -3.84 4.43 3.45
N THR A 36 -3.54 5.68 3.79
CA THR A 36 -4.48 6.62 4.40
C THR A 36 -5.17 7.51 3.36
N THR A 37 -5.08 7.16 2.06
CA THR A 37 -5.83 7.89 1.05
C THR A 37 -7.33 7.81 1.32
N THR A 38 -8.01 8.92 1.07
CA THR A 38 -9.46 9.00 1.17
C THR A 38 -10.17 8.37 -0.04
N GLU A 39 -9.49 8.22 -1.18
CA GLU A 39 -10.08 7.75 -2.43
C GLU A 39 -9.46 6.43 -2.91
N LEU A 40 -10.31 5.45 -3.25
CA LEU A 40 -9.86 4.16 -3.77
C LEU A 40 -9.03 4.29 -5.06
N SER A 41 -9.30 5.32 -5.87
CA SER A 41 -8.54 5.65 -7.09
C SER A 41 -7.07 5.97 -6.81
N GLU A 42 -6.78 6.61 -5.68
CA GLU A 42 -5.43 7.02 -5.31
C GLU A 42 -4.61 5.87 -4.73
N VAL A 43 -5.26 4.80 -4.24
CA VAL A 43 -4.59 3.60 -3.73
C VAL A 43 -3.59 3.04 -4.76
N PHE A 44 -3.95 3.06 -6.05
CA PHE A 44 -3.06 2.56 -7.10
C PHE A 44 -1.80 3.44 -7.27
N ALA A 45 -1.95 4.75 -7.13
CA ALA A 45 -0.84 5.69 -7.22
C ALA A 45 0.12 5.46 -6.04
N ASP A 46 -0.40 5.38 -4.82
CA ASP A 46 0.38 5.12 -3.60
C ASP A 46 1.16 3.81 -3.68
N LEU A 47 0.50 2.73 -4.12
CA LEU A 47 1.15 1.43 -4.28
C LEU A 47 2.25 1.48 -5.34
N TYR A 48 2.00 2.17 -6.45
CA TYR A 48 2.99 2.32 -7.50
C TYR A 48 4.20 3.13 -7.00
N GLU A 49 3.98 4.25 -6.31
CA GLU A 49 5.06 5.05 -5.71
C GLU A 49 5.87 4.23 -4.71
N GLN A 50 5.22 3.47 -3.82
CA GLN A 50 5.88 2.67 -2.81
C GLN A 50 6.75 1.55 -3.39
N PHE A 51 6.32 0.94 -4.49
CA PHE A 51 7.02 -0.21 -5.09
C PHE A 51 7.78 0.12 -6.38
N ARG A 52 7.81 1.40 -6.80
CA ARG A 52 8.48 1.84 -8.02
C ARG A 52 9.94 1.40 -7.99
N SER A 53 10.29 0.51 -8.90
CA SER A 53 11.64 -0.03 -9.03
C SER A 53 11.87 -0.48 -10.47
N PRO A 54 13.10 -0.37 -11.01
CA PRO A 54 13.46 -0.98 -12.29
C PRO A 54 13.24 -2.49 -12.33
N GLN A 55 13.22 -3.13 -11.16
CA GLN A 55 12.95 -4.56 -11.03
C GLN A 55 11.47 -4.88 -10.99
N LEU A 56 10.56 -3.90 -10.83
CA LEU A 56 9.13 -4.18 -10.78
C LEU A 56 8.61 -4.55 -12.18
N LEU A 57 8.28 -5.82 -12.36
CA LEU A 57 7.70 -6.33 -13.62
C LEU A 57 6.17 -6.35 -13.58
N GLY A 58 5.58 -6.44 -12.38
CA GLY A 58 4.13 -6.42 -12.23
C GLY A 58 3.69 -6.25 -10.79
N LEU A 59 2.56 -5.58 -10.63
CA LEU A 59 1.84 -5.42 -9.38
C LEU A 59 0.41 -5.91 -9.58
N GLN A 60 0.01 -6.89 -8.80
CA GLN A 60 -1.35 -7.41 -8.79
C GLN A 60 -1.98 -7.19 -7.43
N ILE A 61 -3.04 -6.40 -7.36
CA ILE A 61 -3.84 -6.30 -6.15
C ILE A 61 -4.69 -7.57 -6.03
N THR A 62 -4.59 -8.25 -4.89
CA THR A 62 -5.34 -9.48 -4.62
C THR A 62 -6.53 -9.24 -3.71
N SER A 63 -6.48 -8.22 -2.84
CA SER A 63 -7.62 -7.77 -2.04
C SER A 63 -7.42 -6.35 -1.55
N ILE A 64 -8.53 -5.62 -1.39
CA ILE A 64 -8.57 -4.29 -0.76
C ILE A 64 -9.66 -4.34 0.30
N SER A 65 -9.37 -3.83 1.49
CA SER A 65 -10.33 -3.65 2.57
C SER A 65 -10.21 -2.25 3.14
N SER A 66 -11.32 -1.54 3.28
CA SER A 66 -11.37 -0.22 3.93
C SER A 66 -11.74 -0.36 5.41
N GLN A 67 -11.12 0.43 6.26
CA GLN A 67 -11.52 0.64 7.65
C GLN A 67 -11.66 2.14 7.92
N PRO A 68 -12.73 2.58 8.60
CA PRO A 68 -12.81 3.96 9.06
C PRO A 68 -11.74 4.19 10.13
N VAL A 69 -10.91 5.22 9.97
CA VAL A 69 -9.99 5.64 11.02
C VAL A 69 -10.83 6.37 12.07
N PRO A 70 -10.89 5.88 13.32
CA PRO A 70 -11.49 6.66 14.38
C PRO A 70 -10.64 7.92 14.57
N GLU A 71 -11.23 9.11 14.43
CA GLU A 71 -10.61 10.31 15.00
C GLU A 71 -10.37 9.99 16.49
N LEU A 72 -9.11 9.94 16.90
CA LEU A 72 -8.76 10.01 18.31
C LEU A 72 -9.39 11.32 18.80
N ALA A 73 -10.54 11.20 19.46
CA ALA A 73 -11.10 12.31 20.20
C ALA A 73 -9.99 12.80 21.12
N ASP A 74 -9.54 14.03 20.92
CA ASP A 74 -8.83 14.79 21.94
C ASP A 74 -9.61 14.56 23.23
N TYR A 75 -9.01 13.89 24.21
CA TYR A 75 -9.54 13.81 25.56
C TYR A 75 -8.88 14.94 26.35
N PRO A 76 -9.50 16.14 26.46
CA PRO A 76 -8.95 17.21 27.30
C PRO A 76 -9.15 16.98 28.81
N GLU A 77 -9.54 15.79 29.26
CA GLU A 77 -9.95 15.55 30.67
C GLU A 77 -8.90 14.89 31.58
N LEU A 78 -7.60 15.08 31.34
CA LEU A 78 -6.56 14.65 32.30
C LEU A 78 -5.59 15.76 32.75
N LEU A 79 -6.06 17.01 32.78
CA LEU A 79 -5.40 18.11 33.48
C LEU A 79 -6.42 18.83 34.37
N GLN A 80 -6.79 18.18 35.48
CA GLN A 80 -7.27 18.85 36.69
C GLN A 80 -6.28 18.56 37.82
#